data_AF-A0A0B2W0V9-F1
#
_entry.id   AF-A0A0B2W0V9-F1
#
_cell.length_a   1.000
_cell.length_b   1.000
_cell.length_c   1.000
_cell.angle_alpha   90.00
_cell.angle_beta   90.00
_cell.angle_gamma   90.00
#
_symmetry.space_group_name_H-M   'P 1'
#
loop_
_entity.id
_entity.type
_entity.pdbx_description
1 polymer ?
#
loop_
_entity_poly.entity_id
_entity_poly.type
_entity_poly.pdbx_seq_one_letter_code
_entity_poly.pdbx_strand_id
1 'polypeptide(L)'
;MDMPQFVDLCILLGCDYTKTIRGVGPKKAFELIQKHKTIEGVLQNIDTEKYPVPDNWQYEEARRLFLKPEVDSCENINFQWGKPDVEEIVKFLCGEKNFNEERIRTSLQKMEKGRQSGQQGRIDSFFAVTSTVKSEPTAAKRKATEEKSKPKETKKRGSNIAKKLKK
;
A
#
# COMPACT_ATOMS: atom_id res chain seq x y z
N MET A 1 -7.75 3.19 17.61
CA MET A 1 -7.46 4.60 17.29
C MET A 1 -8.50 5.01 16.28
N ASP A 2 -9.28 6.03 16.58
CA ASP A 2 -10.27 6.57 15.64
C ASP A 2 -9.58 7.51 14.63
N MET A 3 -10.33 7.98 13.63
CA MET A 3 -9.79 8.83 12.57
C MET A 3 -9.26 10.18 13.11
N PRO A 4 -9.97 10.91 14.00
CA PRO A 4 -9.44 12.14 14.59
C PRO A 4 -8.15 11.94 15.38
N GLN A 5 -8.06 10.88 16.19
CA GLN A 5 -6.86 10.54 16.94
C GLN A 5 -5.69 10.17 16.00
N PHE A 6 -5.98 9.50 14.89
CA PHE A 6 -4.96 9.18 13.89
C PHE A 6 -4.45 10.44 13.18
N VAL A 7 -5.33 11.38 12.83
CA VAL A 7 -4.94 12.68 12.26
C VAL A 7 -4.02 13.44 13.23
N ASP A 8 -4.36 13.46 14.52
CA ASP A 8 -3.54 14.08 15.57
C ASP A 8 -2.15 13.45 15.68
N LEU A 9 -2.08 12.12 15.57
CA LEU A 9 -0.81 11.42 15.48
C LEU A 9 0.00 11.89 14.27
N CYS A 10 -0.61 11.96 13.08
CA CYS A 10 0.07 12.41 11.87
C CYS A 10 0.61 13.85 11.98
N ILE A 11 -0.15 14.75 12.61
CA ILE A 11 0.30 16.13 12.86
C ILE A 11 1.52 16.15 13.79
N LEU A 12 1.53 15.32 14.84
CA LEU A 12 2.68 15.21 15.75
C LEU A 12 3.92 14.58 15.11
N LEU A 13 3.73 13.65 14.17
CA LEU A 13 4.81 13.05 13.39
C LEU A 13 5.46 14.05 12.42
N GLY A 14 4.65 14.99 11.93
CA GLY A 14 5.02 15.96 10.92
C GLY A 14 4.20 15.80 9.66
N CYS A 15 3.40 16.82 9.40
CA CYS A 15 2.70 17.03 8.15
C CYS A 15 3.19 18.31 7.47
N ASP A 16 2.79 18.51 6.22
CA ASP A 16 3.24 19.66 5.43
C ASP A 16 2.52 20.98 5.80
N TYR A 17 1.45 20.91 6.62
CA TYR A 17 0.58 22.05 6.91
C TYR A 17 0.96 22.83 8.17
N THR A 18 1.77 22.26 9.06
CA THR A 18 2.16 22.93 10.31
C THR A 18 3.50 22.41 10.82
N LYS A 19 4.11 23.14 11.76
CA LYS A 19 5.34 22.72 12.42
C LYS A 19 5.10 21.50 13.33
N THR A 20 6.16 20.88 13.80
CA THR A 20 6.10 19.78 14.78
C THR A 20 6.74 20.18 16.10
N ILE A 21 6.42 19.42 17.15
CA ILE A 21 7.08 19.57 18.45
C ILE A 21 8.50 18.99 18.36
N ARG A 22 9.51 19.84 18.57
CA ARG A 22 10.91 19.43 18.49
C ARG A 22 11.21 18.33 19.51
N GLY A 23 11.85 17.26 19.06
CA GLY A 23 12.23 16.14 19.93
C GLY A 23 11.11 15.11 20.18
N VAL A 24 9.91 15.31 19.61
CA VAL A 24 8.86 14.29 19.56
C VAL A 24 9.00 13.50 18.26
N GLY A 25 9.53 12.29 18.34
CA GLY A 25 9.63 11.35 17.22
C GLY A 25 8.50 10.31 17.19
N PRO A 26 8.52 9.37 16.23
CA PRO A 26 7.37 8.49 15.97
C PRO A 26 6.89 7.64 17.14
N LYS A 27 7.83 6.99 17.85
CA LYS A 27 7.51 6.17 19.03
C LYS A 27 6.85 7.01 20.12
N LYS A 28 7.40 8.20 20.39
CA LYS A 28 6.91 9.07 21.45
C LYS A 28 5.59 9.73 21.10
N ALA A 29 5.41 10.17 19.85
CA ALA A 29 4.13 10.68 19.36
C ALA A 29 3.01 9.64 19.54
N PHE A 30 3.29 8.39 19.20
CA PHE A 30 2.34 7.29 19.38
C PHE A 30 1.99 7.06 20.85
N GLU A 31 2.99 6.98 21.74
CA GLU A 31 2.76 6.82 23.19
C GLU A 31 1.95 7.99 23.78
N LEU A 32 2.25 9.22 23.38
CA LEU A 32 1.55 10.43 23.82
C LEU A 32 0.09 10.42 23.37
N ILE A 33 -0.19 10.14 22.10
CA ILE A 33 -1.55 10.06 21.57
C ILE A 33 -2.32 8.88 22.14
N GLN A 34 -1.67 7.75 22.39
CA GLN A 34 -2.33 6.60 23.00
C GLN A 34 -2.81 6.91 24.43
N LYS A 35 -2.02 7.68 25.19
CA LYS A 35 -2.33 8.12 26.57
C LYS A 35 -3.34 9.27 26.61
N HIS A 36 -3.07 10.35 25.89
CA HIS A 36 -3.78 11.63 26.03
C HIS A 36 -4.88 11.84 24.97
N LYS A 37 -4.98 10.95 23.97
CA LYS A 37 -6.00 10.91 22.91
C LYS A 37 -5.98 12.07 21.91
N THR A 38 -5.74 13.31 22.34
CA THR A 38 -5.74 14.49 21.47
C THR A 38 -4.46 15.31 21.63
N ILE A 39 -4.15 16.15 20.65
CA ILE A 39 -3.02 17.09 20.73
C ILE A 39 -3.16 18.03 21.93
N GLU A 40 -4.35 18.52 22.23
CA GLU A 40 -4.64 19.37 23.40
C GLU A 40 -4.30 18.63 24.70
N GLY A 41 -4.69 17.36 24.81
CA GLY A 41 -4.35 16.52 25.95
C GLY A 41 -2.85 16.30 26.07
N VAL A 42 -2.13 16.20 24.94
CA VAL A 42 -0.66 16.13 24.94
C VAL A 42 -0.05 17.43 25.42
N LEU A 43 -0.52 18.58 24.92
CA LEU A 43 0.00 19.91 25.29
C LEU A 43 -0.17 20.22 26.78
N GLN A 44 -1.26 19.76 27.41
CA GLN A 44 -1.48 19.93 28.85
C GLN A 44 -0.56 19.07 29.73
N ASN A 45 -0.02 17.97 29.20
CA ASN A 45 0.72 16.98 29.98
C ASN A 45 2.19 16.81 29.54
N ILE A 46 2.64 17.57 28.54
CA ILE A 46 4.01 17.52 28.05
C ILE A 46 4.90 18.49 28.82
N ASP A 47 6.14 18.06 29.07
CA ASP A 47 7.20 18.91 29.58
C ASP A 47 7.63 19.91 28.51
N THR A 48 7.20 21.16 28.64
CA THR A 48 7.44 22.24 27.68
C THR A 48 8.88 22.73 27.66
N GLU A 49 9.65 22.52 28.73
CA GLU A 49 11.09 22.86 28.74
C GLU A 49 11.88 21.88 27.88
N LYS A 50 11.53 20.59 27.97
CA LYS A 50 12.17 19.53 27.18
C LYS A 50 11.64 19.47 25.75
N TYR A 51 10.36 19.77 25.54
CA TYR A 51 9.68 19.71 24.26
C TYR A 51 9.05 21.06 23.94
N PRO A 52 9.84 22.02 23.44
CA PRO A 52 9.34 23.34 23.11
C PRO A 52 8.30 23.22 21.98
N VAL A 53 7.10 23.71 22.28
CA VAL A 53 6.00 23.79 21.32
C VAL A 53 6.25 25.00 20.40
N PRO A 54 6.05 24.87 19.08
CA PRO A 54 6.21 26.01 18.17
C PRO A 54 5.32 27.19 18.54
N ASP A 55 5.82 28.42 18.37
CA ASP A 55 5.00 29.62 18.53
C ASP A 55 3.85 29.63 17.51
N ASN A 56 2.66 30.01 17.97
CA ASN A 56 1.43 30.06 17.17
C ASN A 56 1.19 28.76 16.37
N TRP A 57 1.28 27.61 17.05
CA TRP A 57 1.17 26.31 16.40
C TRP A 57 -0.26 26.04 15.89
N GLN A 58 -0.47 26.12 14.57
CA GLN A 58 -1.77 25.99 13.90
C GLN A 58 -2.20 24.52 13.70
N TYR A 59 -2.10 23.69 14.73
CA TYR A 59 -2.49 22.26 14.62
C TYR A 59 -4.00 22.07 14.42
N GLU A 60 -4.84 22.98 14.94
CA GLU A 60 -6.30 22.91 14.79
C GLU A 60 -6.74 23.08 13.33
N GLU A 61 -6.13 24.04 12.63
CA GLU A 61 -6.40 24.26 11.21
C GLU A 61 -5.89 23.10 10.35
N ALA A 62 -4.71 22.55 10.67
CA ALA A 62 -4.20 21.36 10.01
C ALA A 62 -5.13 20.16 10.22
N ARG A 63 -5.62 19.95 11.45
CA ARG A 63 -6.61 18.90 11.77
C ARG A 63 -7.90 19.10 10.97
N ARG A 64 -8.40 20.33 10.89
CA ARG A 64 -9.59 20.67 10.11
C ARG A 64 -9.39 20.33 8.63
N LEU A 65 -8.24 20.66 8.06
CA LEU A 65 -7.93 20.36 6.65
C LEU A 65 -7.91 18.86 6.36
N PHE A 66 -7.38 18.04 7.27
CA PHE A 66 -7.40 16.59 7.12
C PHE A 66 -8.79 15.96 7.26
N LEU A 67 -9.62 16.47 8.18
CA LEU A 67 -10.96 15.91 8.43
C LEU A 67 -12.01 16.42 7.45
N LYS A 68 -11.87 17.65 6.97
CA LYS A 68 -12.79 18.31 6.04
C LYS A 68 -11.98 18.99 4.94
N PRO A 69 -11.30 18.21 4.09
CA PRO A 69 -10.62 18.77 2.93
C PRO A 69 -11.65 19.34 1.94
N GLU A 70 -11.25 20.38 1.23
CA GLU A 70 -12.02 20.88 0.09
C GLU A 70 -11.83 19.90 -1.07
N VAL A 71 -12.91 19.16 -1.40
CA VAL A 71 -12.90 18.14 -2.46
C VAL A 71 -14.14 18.31 -3.33
N ASP A 72 -13.98 18.08 -4.64
CA ASP A 72 -15.10 18.05 -5.57
C ASP A 72 -15.99 16.83 -5.31
N SER A 73 -17.28 16.97 -5.61
CA SER A 73 -18.22 15.85 -5.50
C SER A 73 -17.89 14.76 -6.52
N CYS A 74 -17.70 13.53 -6.05
CA CYS A 74 -17.48 12.36 -6.88
C CYS A 74 -18.66 12.07 -7.83
N GLU A 75 -19.88 12.52 -7.50
CA GLU A 75 -21.08 12.29 -8.32
C GLU A 75 -21.00 13.02 -9.68
N ASN A 76 -20.28 14.14 -9.74
CA ASN A 76 -20.18 14.97 -10.93
C ASN A 76 -19.01 14.58 -11.85
N ILE A 77 -18.23 13.56 -11.49
CA ILE A 77 -17.02 13.16 -12.22
C ILE A 77 -17.34 11.96 -13.13
N ASN A 78 -17.58 12.23 -14.42
CA ASN A 78 -17.64 11.18 -15.43
C ASN A 78 -16.23 10.81 -15.93
N PHE A 79 -15.62 9.83 -15.28
CA PHE A 79 -14.29 9.37 -15.64
C PHE A 79 -14.34 8.30 -16.75
N GLN A 80 -13.82 8.64 -17.94
CA GLN A 80 -13.74 7.72 -19.08
C GLN A 80 -12.33 7.66 -19.63
N TRP A 81 -11.79 6.45 -19.77
CA TRP A 81 -10.53 6.24 -20.46
C TRP A 81 -10.73 6.40 -21.98
N GLY A 82 -10.23 7.47 -22.59
CA GLY A 82 -10.23 7.65 -24.05
C GLY A 82 -9.13 6.85 -24.76
N LYS A 83 -9.20 6.73 -26.10
CA LYS A 83 -8.06 6.21 -26.90
C LYS A 83 -6.98 7.30 -27.01
N PRO A 84 -5.70 6.96 -26.87
CA PRO A 84 -4.63 7.94 -27.06
C PRO A 84 -4.54 8.38 -28.53
N ASP A 85 -4.38 9.67 -28.77
CA ASP A 85 -4.09 10.21 -30.10
C ASP A 85 -2.58 10.12 -30.36
N VAL A 86 -2.18 9.12 -31.12
CA VAL A 86 -0.75 8.81 -31.35
C VAL A 86 -0.03 9.95 -32.07
N GLU A 87 -0.68 10.59 -33.04
CA GLU A 87 -0.03 11.58 -33.89
C GLU A 87 0.12 12.92 -33.18
N GLU A 88 -0.90 13.39 -32.46
CA GLU A 88 -0.79 14.61 -31.63
C GLU A 88 0.19 14.42 -30.47
N ILE A 89 0.24 13.23 -29.84
CA ILE A 89 1.21 12.93 -28.79
C ILE A 89 2.65 12.95 -29.34
N VAL A 90 2.89 12.37 -30.52
CA VAL A 90 4.22 12.38 -31.16
C VAL A 90 4.62 13.79 -31.55
N LYS A 91 3.71 14.57 -32.14
CA LYS A 91 3.95 15.97 -32.49
C LYS A 91 4.33 16.82 -31.28
N PHE A 92 3.60 16.71 -30.18
CA PHE A 92 3.92 17.46 -28.95
C PHE A 92 5.23 17.01 -28.32
N LEU A 93 5.42 15.69 -28.10
CA LEU A 93 6.59 15.19 -27.37
C LEU A 93 7.87 15.22 -28.21
N CYS A 94 7.82 14.85 -29.48
CA CYS A 94 9.00 14.74 -30.34
C CYS A 94 9.29 16.05 -31.06
N GLY A 95 8.26 16.80 -31.43
CA GLY A 95 8.39 18.10 -32.09
C GLY A 95 8.77 19.22 -31.11
N GLU A 96 8.01 19.42 -30.04
CA GLU A 96 8.20 20.56 -29.13
C GLU A 96 9.11 20.25 -27.94
N LYS A 97 9.07 19.01 -27.45
CA LYS A 97 9.81 18.59 -26.23
C LYS A 97 11.07 17.79 -26.55
N ASN A 98 11.41 17.62 -27.84
CA ASN A 98 12.61 16.94 -28.34
C ASN A 98 12.83 15.52 -27.76
N PHE A 99 11.75 14.78 -27.51
CA PHE A 99 11.85 13.37 -27.14
C PHE A 99 12.23 12.49 -28.35
N ASN A 100 12.79 11.32 -28.06
CA ASN A 100 13.06 10.31 -29.08
C ASN A 100 11.76 9.67 -29.59
N GLU A 101 11.46 9.85 -30.88
CA GLU A 101 10.22 9.41 -31.51
C GLU A 101 10.01 7.89 -31.48
N GLU A 102 11.05 7.11 -31.79
CA GLU A 102 10.98 5.65 -31.79
C GLU A 102 10.59 5.09 -30.42
N ARG A 103 11.13 5.69 -29.35
CA ARG A 103 10.80 5.33 -27.97
C ARG A 103 9.35 5.68 -27.62
N ILE A 104 8.85 6.83 -28.06
CA ILE A 104 7.46 7.25 -27.80
C ILE A 104 6.48 6.35 -28.55
N ARG A 105 6.70 6.10 -29.84
CA ARG A 105 5.84 5.20 -30.65
C ARG A 105 5.81 3.77 -30.08
N THR A 106 6.95 3.23 -29.67
CA THR A 106 7.03 1.91 -29.02
C THR A 106 6.22 1.87 -27.72
N SER A 107 6.26 2.94 -26.94
CA SER A 107 5.53 3.05 -25.67
C SER A 107 4.01 3.13 -25.90
N LEU A 108 3.58 3.89 -26.90
CA LEU A 108 2.17 4.00 -27.28
C LEU A 108 1.61 2.67 -27.79
N GLN A 109 2.37 1.92 -28.59
CA GLN A 109 1.98 0.57 -29.03
C GLN A 109 1.82 -0.40 -27.86
N LYS A 110 2.70 -0.33 -26.85
CA LYS A 110 2.57 -1.14 -25.63
C LYS A 110 1.33 -0.76 -24.81
N MET A 111 1.04 0.53 -24.71
CA MET A 111 -0.16 1.05 -24.02
C MET A 111 -1.44 0.55 -24.68
N GLU A 112 -1.52 0.58 -26.01
CA GLU A 112 -2.69 0.11 -26.76
C GLU A 112 -2.92 -1.40 -26.56
N LYS A 113 -1.85 -2.20 -26.62
CA LYS A 113 -1.92 -3.64 -26.35
C LYS A 113 -2.35 -3.95 -24.92
N GLY A 114 -1.82 -3.23 -23.93
CA GLY A 114 -2.17 -3.41 -22.52
C GLY A 114 -3.62 -3.05 -22.19
N ARG A 115 -4.24 -2.20 -23.00
CA ARG A 115 -5.68 -1.87 -22.86
C ARG A 115 -6.60 -3.00 -23.30
N GLN A 116 -6.18 -3.82 -24.26
CA GLN A 116 -7.00 -4.91 -24.81
C GLN A 116 -7.03 -6.14 -23.91
N SER A 117 -6.01 -6.34 -23.07
CA SER A 117 -6.08 -7.36 -22.00
C SER A 117 -7.11 -6.92 -20.97
N GLY A 118 -8.31 -7.54 -21.02
CA GLY A 118 -9.41 -7.22 -20.12
C GLY A 118 -8.96 -7.28 -18.65
N GLN A 119 -9.16 -6.19 -17.93
CA GLN A 119 -8.85 -6.13 -16.51
C GLN A 119 -9.91 -6.93 -15.76
N GLN A 120 -9.59 -8.17 -15.39
CA GLN A 120 -10.46 -8.97 -14.52
C GLN A 120 -10.67 -8.21 -13.20
N GLY A 121 -11.92 -7.87 -12.91
CA GLY A 121 -12.27 -7.21 -11.65
C GLY A 121 -11.90 -8.05 -10.44
N ARG A 122 -11.42 -7.41 -9.38
CA ARG A 122 -11.20 -8.10 -8.09
C ARG A 122 -12.53 -8.29 -7.37
N ILE A 123 -12.68 -9.39 -6.65
CA ILE A 123 -13.90 -9.68 -5.88
C ILE A 123 -14.16 -8.60 -4.82
N ASP A 124 -13.10 -8.00 -4.27
CA ASP A 124 -13.14 -6.88 -3.32
C ASP A 124 -13.81 -5.62 -3.91
N SER A 125 -13.89 -5.51 -5.23
CA SER A 125 -14.59 -4.42 -5.91
C SER A 125 -16.12 -4.58 -5.86
N PHE A 126 -16.62 -5.79 -5.58
CA PHE A 126 -18.06 -6.09 -5.54
C PHE A 126 -18.57 -6.27 -4.11
N PHE A 127 -17.75 -6.83 -3.23
CA PHE A 127 -18.13 -7.12 -1.85
C PHE A 127 -17.30 -6.26 -0.90
N ALA A 128 -17.98 -5.51 -0.04
CA ALA A 128 -17.33 -4.89 1.10
C ALA A 128 -16.70 -6.00 1.95
N VAL A 129 -15.45 -5.80 2.36
CA VAL A 129 -14.75 -6.76 3.22
C VAL A 129 -15.42 -6.76 4.59
N THR A 130 -16.30 -7.71 4.84
CA THR A 130 -16.78 -8.01 6.18
C THR A 130 -15.67 -8.77 6.91
N SER A 131 -15.38 -8.33 8.14
CA SER A 131 -14.35 -8.83 9.06
C SER A 131 -13.89 -10.27 8.78
N THR A 132 -12.57 -10.44 8.61
CA THR A 132 -11.91 -11.72 8.32
C THR A 132 -12.40 -12.80 9.27
N VAL A 133 -13.15 -13.78 8.76
CA VAL A 133 -13.52 -14.97 9.52
C VAL A 133 -12.24 -15.75 9.76
N LYS A 134 -11.77 -15.81 11.02
CA LYS A 134 -10.71 -16.73 11.41
C LYS A 134 -11.30 -18.14 11.38
N SER A 135 -11.23 -18.84 10.25
CA SER A 135 -11.47 -20.27 10.23
C SER A 135 -10.29 -20.97 10.89
N GLU A 136 -10.54 -21.73 11.95
CA GLU A 136 -9.55 -22.66 12.48
C GLU A 136 -9.10 -23.63 11.36
N PRO A 137 -7.79 -23.96 11.26
CA PRO A 137 -7.31 -24.83 10.19
C PRO A 137 -7.93 -26.22 10.36
N THR A 138 -8.83 -26.59 9.46
CA THR A 138 -9.44 -27.93 9.44
C THR A 138 -8.44 -28.94 8.88
N ALA A 139 -7.41 -29.27 9.67
CA ALA A 139 -6.43 -30.32 9.36
C ALA A 139 -6.98 -31.74 9.57
N ALA A 140 -8.28 -31.92 9.78
CA ALA A 140 -8.88 -33.19 10.15
C ALA A 140 -10.17 -33.47 9.36
N LYS A 141 -10.11 -33.57 8.03
CA LYS A 141 -11.17 -34.22 7.25
C LYS A 141 -10.74 -34.73 5.88
N ARG A 142 -9.73 -35.60 5.86
CA ARG A 142 -9.59 -36.66 4.83
C ARG A 142 -9.02 -37.93 5.47
N LYS A 143 -9.82 -38.56 6.34
CA LYS A 143 -9.63 -39.98 6.69
C LYS A 143 -11.00 -40.66 6.88
N ALA A 144 -11.53 -41.15 5.77
CA ALA A 144 -12.55 -42.19 5.60
C ALA A 144 -12.53 -42.44 4.08
N THR A 145 -12.34 -43.63 3.51
CA THR A 145 -12.39 -45.02 3.98
C THR A 145 -11.66 -45.88 2.93
N GLU A 146 -11.18 -47.06 3.32
CA GLU A 146 -10.52 -48.10 2.51
C GLU A 146 -11.35 -48.49 1.25
N GLU A 147 -10.84 -48.97 0.11
CA GLU A 147 -10.05 -50.19 -0.08
C GLU A 147 -9.63 -50.41 -1.59
N LYS A 148 -8.58 -51.24 -1.81
CA LYS A 148 -8.04 -51.83 -3.08
C LYS A 148 -7.17 -50.93 -3.98
N SER A 149 -5.95 -51.27 -4.43
CA SER A 149 -5.13 -52.49 -4.45
C SER A 149 -3.66 -52.13 -4.77
N LYS A 150 -2.68 -52.79 -4.13
CA LYS A 150 -1.21 -52.71 -4.38
C LYS A 150 -0.74 -54.00 -5.10
N PRO A 151 0.40 -54.05 -5.85
CA PRO A 151 1.75 -53.98 -5.24
C PRO A 151 2.82 -53.23 -6.09
N LYS A 152 3.58 -52.28 -5.51
CA LYS A 152 4.91 -52.41 -4.85
C LYS A 152 6.10 -52.76 -5.78
N GLU A 153 6.83 -51.71 -6.18
CA GLU A 153 8.27 -51.74 -6.48
C GLU A 153 9.09 -52.16 -5.24
N THR A 154 10.16 -52.91 -5.46
CA THR A 154 11.18 -53.24 -4.46
C THR A 154 12.57 -52.78 -4.88
N LYS A 155 13.16 -51.92 -4.04
CA LYS A 155 14.55 -51.97 -3.48
C LYS A 155 15.72 -51.93 -4.50
N LYS A 156 16.87 -51.27 -4.27
CA LYS A 156 17.53 -50.71 -3.07
C LYS A 156 18.82 -50.00 -3.55
N ARG A 157 19.16 -48.89 -2.87
CA ARG A 157 20.47 -48.48 -2.31
C ARG A 157 21.78 -48.77 -3.07
N GLY A 158 22.66 -47.76 -3.08
CA GLY A 158 24.07 -47.99 -2.75
C GLY A 158 25.05 -46.88 -3.17
N SER A 159 25.61 -46.20 -2.17
CA SER A 159 26.62 -45.13 -2.25
C SER A 159 28.00 -45.59 -2.74
N ASN A 160 28.67 -44.67 -3.46
CA ASN A 160 30.09 -44.53 -3.83
C ASN A 160 31.15 -45.27 -3.00
N ILE A 161 32.11 -45.92 -3.68
CA ILE A 161 33.55 -45.98 -3.33
C ILE A 161 34.39 -45.97 -4.62
N ALA A 162 35.40 -45.10 -4.65
CA ALA A 162 36.35 -44.85 -5.74
C ALA A 162 37.48 -45.90 -5.88
N LYS A 163 38.04 -46.05 -7.09
CA LYS A 163 39.46 -46.31 -7.45
C LYS A 163 39.55 -46.47 -8.99
N LYS A 164 40.04 -45.50 -9.76
CA LYS A 164 41.46 -45.17 -10.05
C LYS A 164 42.19 -46.31 -10.77
N LEU A 165 42.33 -46.26 -12.11
CA LEU A 165 43.63 -46.46 -12.76
C LEU A 165 43.64 -46.05 -14.25
N LYS A 166 44.76 -45.39 -14.58
CA LYS A 166 45.31 -44.92 -15.86
C LYS A 166 45.07 -45.83 -17.07
N LYS A 167 44.89 -45.19 -18.24
CA LYS A 167 45.81 -45.36 -19.37
C LYS A 167 45.94 -44.03 -20.10
#